data_AF-A0A7X3P0Y7-F1
#
_entry.id   AF-A0A7X3P0Y7-F1
#
_cell.length_a   1.000
_cell.length_b   1.000
_cell.length_c   1.000
_cell.angle_alpha   90.00
_cell.angle_beta   90.00
_cell.angle_gamma   90.00
#
_symmetry.space_group_name_H-M   'P 1'
#
loop_
_entity.id
_entity.type
_entity.pdbx_description
1 polymer ?
#
loop_
_entity_poly.entity_id
_entity_poly.type
_entity_poly.pdbx_seq_one_letter_code
_entity_poly.pdbx_strand_id
1 'polypeptide(L)'
;MSRDTLIKIASLILMVVSFIAYIAGASAFPVASENLLPWSVWFLISVIVNIVLWSNVMKLLTFSLAVIWFYAFVAGLVPESSTAVNLTSLDWSDPDAVAEQGALVFNGKGQCAACHTVDPSAPPGRCPDLTDIGINAASRVPGTDAKTYLIESLYEPHKYLVPGYGKIMPEIWKPPIALSKLEIEAVIAYLQSLGGEIDPTPFDEPIDRADAGTIAAALPPLLTGDPELGKKVFVTAACISCHAVTGIESPAAGETTDFEVVTAPDLSEIAAFNDMRYLEESVLVPGAQIVSGYGAVIVRANGTTYQGTLVSQDTERIVVRTKTADGVEEEHTLLLTELDDEPIEELSNLQARGYFTLTLTPTDSDAPVSGEIVSETDDTVTLKIGGEDRSFSKTDVKSQMTVITFDGDEIVGDYVSGSMDDDEIVLIVDGSEEIFDTFDLEEATFTRASGKKLLVTSPMPENFPLLLSVSDMSNLLSFLSTLTGATAEAAPAETDDASAE
;
A
#
# COMPACT_ATOMS: atom_id res chain seq x y z
N MET A 1 2.70 34.99 58.69
CA MET A 1 3.19 35.04 57.29
C MET A 1 3.67 36.46 57.03
N SER A 2 4.91 36.66 56.52
CA SER A 2 5.39 38.01 56.25
C SER A 2 4.63 38.61 55.05
N ARG A 3 4.53 39.94 54.98
CA ARG A 3 3.88 40.64 53.85
C ARG A 3 4.50 40.24 52.50
N ASP A 4 5.80 39.97 52.50
CA ASP A 4 6.55 39.48 51.34
C ASP A 4 6.09 38.07 50.89
N THR A 5 5.90 37.15 51.84
CA THR A 5 5.39 35.80 51.52
C THR A 5 3.96 35.82 50.98
N LEU A 6 3.10 36.72 51.48
CA LEU A 6 1.73 36.87 50.97
C LEU A 6 1.71 37.36 49.52
N ILE A 7 2.57 38.32 49.16
CA ILE A 7 2.67 38.85 47.79
C ILE A 7 3.12 37.77 46.81
N LYS A 8 4.12 36.97 47.21
CA LYS A 8 4.65 35.84 46.42
C LYS A 8 3.59 34.77 46.14
N ILE A 9 2.81 34.41 47.16
CA ILE A 9 1.73 33.41 46.99
C ILE A 9 0.60 33.96 46.13
N ALA A 10 0.24 35.24 46.30
CA ALA A 10 -0.77 35.88 45.47
C ALA A 10 -0.37 35.92 43.98
N SER A 11 0.91 36.21 43.68
CA SER A 11 1.39 36.20 42.28
C SER A 11 1.40 34.80 41.67
N LEU A 12 1.71 33.77 42.47
CA LEU A 12 1.68 32.39 42.01
C LEU A 12 0.25 31.94 41.70
N ILE A 13 -0.71 32.24 42.59
CA ILE A 13 -2.13 31.94 42.38
C ILE A 13 -2.64 32.64 41.13
N LEU A 14 -2.32 33.92 40.95
CA LEU A 14 -2.72 34.67 39.76
C LEU A 14 -2.19 34.04 38.46
N MET A 15 -0.93 33.58 38.46
CA MET A 15 -0.33 32.89 37.33
C MET A 15 -1.07 31.59 37.00
N VAL A 16 -1.31 30.73 37.99
CA VAL A 16 -1.97 29.44 37.79
C VAL A 16 -3.42 29.63 37.34
N VAL A 17 -4.17 30.54 37.98
CA VAL A 17 -5.55 30.83 37.60
C VAL A 17 -5.63 31.41 36.18
N SER A 18 -4.72 32.32 35.81
CA SER A 18 -4.69 32.88 34.45
C SER A 18 -4.36 31.84 33.40
N PHE A 19 -3.47 30.89 33.72
CA PHE A 19 -3.12 29.78 32.82
C PHE A 19 -4.28 28.82 32.61
N ILE A 20 -4.95 28.41 33.69
CA ILE A 20 -6.12 27.53 33.61
C ILE A 20 -7.26 28.22 32.86
N ALA A 21 -7.51 29.50 33.15
CA ALA A 21 -8.54 30.27 32.48
C ALA A 21 -8.25 30.46 30.98
N TYR A 22 -6.97 30.62 30.61
CA TYR A 22 -6.53 30.65 29.22
C TYR A 22 -6.82 29.32 28.50
N ILE A 23 -6.41 28.18 29.09
CA ILE A 23 -6.64 26.85 28.51
C ILE A 23 -8.14 26.52 28.43
N ALA A 24 -8.92 26.93 29.44
CA ALA A 24 -10.36 26.68 29.48
C ALA A 24 -11.19 27.62 28.57
N GLY A 25 -10.55 28.54 27.85
CA GLY A 25 -11.25 29.51 26.99
C GLY A 25 -12.18 30.45 27.76
N ALA A 26 -11.88 30.73 29.04
CA ALA A 26 -12.74 31.54 29.88
C ALA A 26 -12.79 33.01 29.39
N SER A 27 -13.94 33.66 29.58
CA SER A 27 -14.09 35.09 29.28
C SER A 27 -13.06 35.94 30.02
N ALA A 28 -12.52 36.97 29.37
CA ALA A 28 -11.47 37.83 29.91
C ALA A 28 -11.79 38.42 31.30
N PHE A 29 -10.78 38.54 32.15
CA PHE A 29 -10.93 38.98 33.54
C PHE A 29 -11.23 40.48 33.64
N PRO A 30 -12.31 40.90 34.34
CA PRO A 30 -12.66 42.31 34.43
C PRO A 30 -11.76 43.09 35.39
N VAL A 31 -11.11 44.13 34.88
CA VAL A 31 -10.63 45.25 35.71
C VAL A 31 -11.52 46.45 35.41
N ALA A 32 -12.30 46.86 36.41
CA ALA A 32 -13.05 48.12 36.45
C ALA A 32 -13.64 48.56 35.10
N SER A 33 -14.83 48.01 34.80
CA SER A 33 -15.84 48.41 33.81
C SER A 33 -15.46 48.70 32.35
N GLU A 34 -14.22 48.94 31.92
CA GLU A 34 -13.95 49.30 30.51
C GLU A 34 -12.67 48.75 29.86
N ASN A 35 -11.85 47.94 30.54
CA ASN A 35 -10.68 47.31 29.90
C ASN A 35 -10.49 45.85 30.31
N LEU A 36 -11.00 44.92 29.49
CA LEU A 36 -10.80 43.48 29.66
C LEU A 36 -9.43 43.09 29.08
N LEU A 37 -8.42 42.89 29.94
CA LEU A 37 -7.16 42.29 29.50
C LEU A 37 -7.35 40.78 29.30
N PRO A 38 -6.91 40.20 28.17
CA PRO A 38 -6.94 38.76 27.95
C PRO A 38 -6.17 37.98 29.03
N TRP A 39 -6.60 36.76 29.31
CA TRP A 39 -5.92 35.87 30.28
C TRP A 39 -4.45 35.61 29.93
N SER A 40 -4.12 35.60 28.65
CA SER A 40 -2.73 35.53 28.15
C SER A 40 -1.86 36.69 28.64
N VAL A 41 -2.41 37.90 28.68
CA VAL A 41 -1.70 39.09 29.18
C VAL A 41 -1.52 39.02 30.69
N TRP A 42 -2.54 38.59 31.44
CA TRP A 42 -2.44 38.37 32.88
C TRP A 42 -1.43 37.29 33.25
N PHE A 43 -1.39 36.22 32.48
CA PHE A 43 -0.42 35.15 32.64
C PHE A 43 1.00 35.67 32.42
N LEU A 44 1.26 36.41 31.33
CA LEU A 44 2.57 36.97 31.03
C LEU A 44 3.06 37.95 32.12
N ILE A 45 2.18 38.85 32.58
CA ILE A 45 2.49 39.78 33.69
C ILE A 45 2.86 38.97 34.94
N SER A 46 2.09 37.93 35.25
CA SER A 46 2.33 37.09 36.42
C SER A 46 3.63 36.29 36.32
N VAL A 47 4.00 35.80 35.12
CA VAL A 47 5.28 35.14 34.87
C VAL A 47 6.44 36.08 35.18
N ILE A 48 6.42 37.31 34.68
CA ILE A 48 7.47 38.31 34.92
C ILE A 48 7.59 38.60 36.42
N VAL A 49 6.46 38.82 37.10
CA VAL A 49 6.43 39.08 38.55
C VAL A 49 6.98 37.88 39.33
N ASN A 50 6.59 36.65 38.98
CA ASN A 50 7.07 35.46 39.69
C ASN A 50 8.56 35.22 39.46
N ILE A 51 9.10 35.47 38.26
CA ILE A 51 10.55 35.38 37.99
C ILE A 51 11.34 36.36 38.85
N VAL A 52 10.85 37.59 39.06
CA VAL A 52 11.55 38.59 39.86
C VAL A 52 11.46 38.31 41.36
N LEU A 53 10.30 37.84 41.85
CA LEU A 53 10.05 37.71 43.28
C LEU A 53 10.54 36.40 43.90
N TRP A 54 10.65 35.32 43.14
CA TRP A 54 10.90 33.98 43.70
C TRP A 54 12.35 33.49 43.59
N SER A 55 12.70 32.48 44.39
CA SER A 55 13.99 31.78 44.37
C SER A 55 14.09 30.79 43.19
N ASN A 56 15.30 30.28 42.94
CA ASN A 56 15.65 29.52 41.73
C ASN A 56 14.71 28.34 41.40
N VAL A 57 14.24 27.60 42.41
CA VAL A 57 13.34 26.45 42.19
C VAL A 57 11.99 26.89 41.61
N MET A 58 11.41 27.97 42.13
CA MET A 58 10.11 28.48 41.66
C MET A 58 10.22 29.24 40.34
N LYS A 59 11.41 29.75 40.00
CA LYS A 59 11.71 30.28 38.66
C LYS A 59 11.65 29.20 37.59
N LEU A 60 12.12 27.98 37.89
CA LEU A 60 12.03 26.84 36.96
C LEU A 60 10.56 26.48 36.68
N LEU A 61 9.73 26.36 37.72
CA LEU A 61 8.29 26.09 37.55
C LEU A 61 7.60 27.19 36.74
N THR A 62 7.93 28.46 37.01
CA THR A 62 7.40 29.60 36.25
C THR A 62 7.83 29.57 34.79
N PHE A 63 9.08 29.19 34.50
CA PHE A 63 9.60 29.04 33.15
C PHE A 63 8.94 27.90 32.40
N SER A 64 8.79 26.71 33.01
CA SER A 64 8.11 25.57 32.39
C SER A 64 6.67 25.89 32.00
N LEU A 65 5.90 26.53 32.88
CA LEU A 65 4.53 26.97 32.56
C LEU A 65 4.52 28.03 31.45
N ALA A 66 5.50 28.93 31.40
CA ALA A 66 5.62 29.92 30.33
C ALA A 66 5.89 29.29 28.97
N VAL A 67 6.71 28.23 28.92
CA VAL A 67 6.97 27.47 27.68
C VAL A 67 5.69 26.76 27.21
N ILE A 68 4.97 26.06 28.10
CA ILE A 68 3.71 25.39 27.74
C ILE A 68 2.68 26.40 27.25
N TRP A 69 2.53 27.53 27.95
CA TRP A 69 1.66 28.62 27.51
C TRP A 69 2.08 29.18 26.15
N PHE A 70 3.39 29.37 25.90
CA PHE A 70 3.89 29.88 24.62
C PHE A 70 3.53 28.94 23.47
N TYR A 71 3.71 27.63 23.62
CA TYR A 71 3.30 26.65 22.61
C TYR A 71 1.78 26.66 22.39
N ALA A 72 0.98 26.67 23.46
CA ALA A 72 -0.48 26.77 23.35
C ALA A 72 -0.95 28.10 22.72
N PHE A 73 -0.21 29.19 22.94
CA PHE A 73 -0.48 30.49 22.32
C PHE A 73 -0.14 30.50 20.84
N VAL A 74 1.04 30.00 20.46
CA VAL A 74 1.44 29.88 19.06
C VAL A 74 0.49 28.93 18.31
N ALA A 75 0.13 27.79 18.90
CA ALA A 75 -0.85 26.87 18.33
C ALA A 75 -2.21 27.54 18.07
N GLY A 76 -2.68 28.40 18.98
CA GLY A 76 -3.91 29.18 18.79
C GLY A 76 -3.81 30.35 17.81
N LEU A 77 -2.59 30.78 17.44
CA LEU A 77 -2.36 31.81 16.41
C LEU A 77 -2.29 31.21 15.00
N VAL A 78 -1.97 29.92 14.88
CA VAL A 78 -2.10 29.20 13.61
C VAL A 78 -3.61 29.06 13.37
N PRO A 79 -4.16 29.65 12.29
CA PRO A 79 -5.52 29.32 11.89
C PRO A 79 -5.53 27.81 11.69
N GLU A 80 -6.43 27.09 12.36
CA GLU A 80 -6.64 25.68 12.06
C GLU A 80 -6.83 25.56 10.55
N SER A 81 -5.84 25.03 9.83
CA SER A 81 -5.96 24.76 8.40
C SER A 81 -6.85 23.55 8.14
N SER A 82 -7.52 23.03 9.17
CA SER A 82 -8.66 22.16 8.99
C SER A 82 -9.80 22.99 8.44
N THR A 83 -9.90 23.04 7.12
CA THR A 83 -11.17 23.11 6.39
C THR A 83 -12.03 21.88 6.71
N ALA A 84 -12.24 21.58 7.99
CA ALA A 84 -13.15 20.53 8.43
C ALA A 84 -14.56 21.03 8.14
N VAL A 85 -15.00 20.80 6.91
CA VAL A 85 -16.40 20.95 6.51
C VAL A 85 -17.15 19.86 7.26
N ASN A 86 -17.74 20.21 8.41
CA ASN A 86 -18.56 19.28 9.17
C ASN A 86 -19.93 19.20 8.50
N LEU A 87 -20.04 18.32 7.50
CA LEU A 87 -21.22 18.15 6.66
C LEU A 87 -22.36 17.53 7.48
N THR A 88 -23.49 18.25 7.55
CA THR A 88 -24.72 17.78 8.23
C THR A 88 -25.82 17.39 7.26
N SER A 89 -25.77 17.86 6.03
CA SER A 89 -26.64 17.47 4.91
C SER A 89 -25.98 17.82 3.58
N LEU A 90 -26.28 17.06 2.52
CA LEU A 90 -25.89 17.38 1.14
C LEU A 90 -27.12 17.83 0.33
N ASP A 91 -26.95 18.88 -0.47
CA ASP A 91 -27.99 19.39 -1.36
C ASP A 91 -27.82 18.84 -2.77
N TRP A 92 -28.44 17.70 -3.03
CA TRP A 92 -28.38 17.04 -4.34
C TRP A 92 -29.22 17.72 -5.43
N SER A 93 -29.89 18.85 -5.15
CA SER A 93 -30.49 19.67 -6.21
C SER A 93 -29.44 20.39 -7.07
N ASP A 94 -28.22 20.52 -6.55
CA ASP A 94 -27.04 21.05 -7.23
C ASP A 94 -25.84 20.09 -7.00
N PRO A 95 -25.68 19.04 -7.82
CA PRO A 95 -24.62 18.06 -7.66
C PRO A 95 -23.20 18.65 -7.76
N ASP A 96 -23.02 19.72 -8.54
CA ASP A 96 -21.73 20.41 -8.66
C ASP A 96 -21.34 21.09 -7.34
N ALA A 97 -22.31 21.69 -6.63
CA ALA A 97 -22.07 22.24 -5.30
C ALA A 97 -21.69 21.16 -4.26
N VAL A 98 -22.22 19.95 -4.40
CA VAL A 98 -21.81 18.79 -3.57
C VAL A 98 -20.37 18.37 -3.91
N ALA A 99 -19.99 18.36 -5.19
CA ALA A 99 -18.61 18.09 -5.61
C ALA A 99 -17.62 19.15 -5.09
N GLU A 100 -17.99 20.44 -5.07
CA GLU A 100 -17.16 21.49 -4.45
C GLU A 100 -16.91 21.23 -2.96
N GLN A 101 -17.93 20.78 -2.21
CA GLN A 101 -17.77 20.37 -0.81
C GLN A 101 -16.86 19.14 -0.69
N GLY A 102 -16.99 18.19 -1.62
CA GLY A 102 -16.11 17.03 -1.73
C GLY A 102 -14.65 17.39 -1.93
N ALA A 103 -14.36 18.38 -2.77
CA ALA A 103 -13.01 18.89 -2.99
C ALA A 103 -12.38 19.44 -1.70
N LEU A 104 -13.17 20.10 -0.84
CA LEU A 104 -12.70 20.60 0.46
C LEU A 104 -12.38 19.46 1.43
N VAL A 105 -13.19 18.39 1.43
CA VAL A 105 -12.92 17.19 2.23
C VAL A 105 -11.68 16.47 1.71
N PHE A 106 -11.56 16.29 0.38
CA PHE A 106 -10.43 15.64 -0.29
C PHE A 106 -9.09 16.29 0.07
N ASN A 107 -9.02 17.63 0.04
CA ASN A 107 -7.81 18.39 0.38
C ASN A 107 -7.63 18.62 1.90
N GLY A 108 -8.72 18.56 2.65
CA GLY A 108 -8.77 18.80 4.10
C GLY A 108 -8.73 17.50 4.88
N LYS A 109 -9.83 17.17 5.56
CA LYS A 109 -9.90 16.03 6.49
C LYS A 109 -9.51 14.68 5.85
N GLY A 110 -9.86 14.47 4.58
CA GLY A 110 -9.55 13.24 3.86
C GLY A 110 -8.05 13.06 3.56
N GLN A 111 -7.26 14.14 3.52
CA GLN A 111 -5.83 14.12 3.20
C GLN A 111 -5.49 13.38 1.89
N CYS A 112 -6.47 13.19 1.00
CA CYS A 112 -6.30 12.39 -0.22
C CYS A 112 -5.22 12.99 -1.14
N ALA A 113 -5.16 14.34 -1.19
CA ALA A 113 -4.19 15.09 -1.97
C ALA A 113 -2.73 14.91 -1.51
N ALA A 114 -2.49 14.39 -0.30
CA ALA A 114 -1.13 14.07 0.16
C ALA A 114 -0.55 12.85 -0.56
N CYS A 115 -1.43 12.00 -1.09
CA CYS A 115 -1.08 10.70 -1.67
C CYS A 115 -1.40 10.64 -3.17
N HIS A 116 -2.54 11.20 -3.57
CA HIS A 116 -3.06 11.17 -4.94
C HIS A 116 -2.93 12.52 -5.61
N THR A 117 -2.43 12.52 -6.85
CA THR A 117 -2.47 13.69 -7.73
C THR A 117 -3.79 13.76 -8.50
N VAL A 118 -4.21 14.98 -8.81
CA VAL A 118 -5.31 15.32 -9.73
C VAL A 118 -4.86 16.36 -10.77
N ASP A 119 -3.54 16.53 -10.91
CA ASP A 119 -2.92 17.38 -11.92
C ASP A 119 -2.43 16.51 -13.08
N PRO A 120 -2.93 16.71 -14.32
CA PRO A 120 -2.51 15.96 -15.51
C PRO A 120 -1.03 16.16 -15.85
N SER A 121 -0.37 17.15 -15.28
CA SER A 121 1.04 17.47 -15.50
C SER A 121 1.96 16.86 -14.44
N ALA A 122 1.41 16.25 -13.39
CA ALA A 122 2.20 15.65 -12.32
C ALA A 122 2.85 14.34 -12.80
N PRO A 123 4.11 14.06 -12.40
CA PRO A 123 4.71 12.77 -12.66
C PRO A 123 3.95 11.65 -11.89
N PRO A 124 4.01 10.40 -12.37
CA PRO A 124 3.47 9.26 -11.63
C PRO A 124 3.99 9.22 -10.20
N GLY A 125 3.06 9.12 -9.24
CA GLY A 125 3.35 9.18 -7.82
C GLY A 125 3.36 7.80 -7.15
N ARG A 126 3.43 7.80 -5.81
CA ARG A 126 3.33 6.58 -4.99
C ARG A 126 1.93 5.96 -5.02
N CYS A 127 0.90 6.74 -5.37
CA CYS A 127 -0.49 6.31 -5.41
C CYS A 127 -1.10 6.60 -6.80
N PRO A 128 -2.17 5.88 -7.19
CA PRO A 128 -2.81 6.07 -8.49
C PRO A 128 -3.20 7.52 -8.77
N ASP A 129 -2.94 7.99 -9.99
CA ASP A 129 -3.43 9.28 -10.46
C ASP A 129 -4.97 9.28 -10.54
N LEU A 130 -5.59 10.35 -10.03
CA LEU A 130 -7.03 10.53 -9.98
C LEU A 130 -7.55 11.59 -10.97
N THR A 131 -6.67 12.20 -11.78
CA THR A 131 -7.03 13.31 -12.69
C THR A 131 -8.24 13.02 -13.58
N ASP A 132 -8.34 11.82 -14.14
CA ASP A 132 -9.45 11.40 -15.02
C ASP A 132 -10.27 10.26 -14.40
N ILE A 133 -10.32 10.16 -13.07
CA ILE A 133 -10.96 9.03 -12.41
C ILE A 133 -12.47 8.97 -12.67
N GLY A 134 -13.12 10.12 -12.92
CA GLY A 134 -14.54 10.17 -13.28
C GLY A 134 -14.85 9.45 -14.61
N ILE A 135 -13.86 9.34 -15.50
CA ILE A 135 -13.95 8.60 -16.78
C ILE A 135 -13.53 7.14 -16.58
N ASN A 136 -12.40 6.94 -15.91
CA ASN A 136 -11.72 5.65 -15.89
C ASN A 136 -12.21 4.70 -14.79
N ALA A 137 -12.95 5.17 -13.79
CA ALA A 137 -13.41 4.33 -12.67
C ALA A 137 -14.17 3.09 -13.13
N ALA A 138 -15.08 3.22 -14.12
CA ALA A 138 -15.87 2.10 -14.63
C ALA A 138 -15.06 1.07 -15.45
N SER A 139 -13.87 1.42 -15.92
CA SER A 139 -13.01 0.50 -16.67
C SER A 139 -12.00 -0.24 -15.78
N ARG A 140 -11.88 0.14 -14.50
CA ARG A 140 -10.94 -0.49 -13.56
C ARG A 140 -11.30 -1.94 -13.24
N VAL A 141 -12.58 -2.21 -12.97
CA VAL A 141 -13.06 -3.55 -12.62
C VAL A 141 -14.15 -3.96 -13.60
N PRO A 142 -13.94 -5.04 -14.40
CA PRO A 142 -14.97 -5.54 -15.31
C PRO A 142 -16.30 -5.79 -14.59
N GLY A 143 -17.39 -5.25 -15.13
CA GLY A 143 -18.74 -5.44 -14.59
C GLY A 143 -19.11 -4.54 -13.40
N THR A 144 -18.23 -3.61 -12.98
CA THR A 144 -18.50 -2.64 -11.91
C THR A 144 -18.68 -1.24 -12.49
N ASP A 145 -19.73 -0.52 -12.09
CA ASP A 145 -19.91 0.87 -12.50
C ASP A 145 -18.98 1.83 -11.74
N ALA A 146 -18.79 3.05 -12.28
CA ALA A 146 -17.87 4.02 -11.73
C ALA A 146 -18.13 4.37 -10.26
N LYS A 147 -19.39 4.50 -9.86
CA LYS A 147 -19.74 4.89 -8.49
C LYS A 147 -19.51 3.76 -7.52
N THR A 148 -19.92 2.55 -7.88
CA THR A 148 -19.66 1.35 -7.08
C THR A 148 -18.16 1.14 -6.87
N TYR A 149 -17.35 1.34 -7.93
CA TYR A 149 -15.89 1.29 -7.82
C TYR A 149 -15.35 2.32 -6.82
N LEU A 150 -15.82 3.58 -6.87
CA LEU A 150 -15.37 4.63 -5.96
C LEU A 150 -15.79 4.38 -4.50
N ILE A 151 -17.02 3.88 -4.29
CA ILE A 151 -17.49 3.47 -2.96
C ILE A 151 -16.60 2.36 -2.43
N GLU A 152 -16.37 1.30 -3.22
CA GLU A 152 -15.52 0.19 -2.84
C GLU A 152 -14.08 0.65 -2.55
N SER A 153 -13.51 1.52 -3.38
CA SER A 153 -12.16 2.06 -3.20
C SER A 153 -12.01 2.87 -1.90
N LEU A 154 -13.07 3.52 -1.43
CA LEU A 154 -13.04 4.32 -0.20
C LEU A 154 -13.32 3.48 1.06
N TYR A 155 -14.21 2.48 0.97
CA TYR A 155 -14.55 1.63 2.11
C TYR A 155 -13.64 0.41 2.29
N GLU A 156 -13.23 -0.20 1.19
CA GLU A 156 -12.42 -1.42 1.11
C GLU A 156 -11.34 -1.29 0.01
N PRO A 157 -10.39 -0.32 0.13
CA PRO A 157 -9.38 -0.02 -0.91
C PRO A 157 -8.53 -1.22 -1.33
N HIS A 158 -8.52 -2.29 -0.53
CA HIS A 158 -7.75 -3.50 -0.78
C HIS A 158 -8.47 -4.53 -1.66
N LYS A 159 -9.76 -4.34 -1.94
CA LYS A 159 -10.55 -5.28 -2.73
C LYS A 159 -10.16 -5.23 -4.22
N TYR A 160 -9.73 -4.06 -4.68
CA TYR A 160 -9.09 -3.90 -5.98
C TYR A 160 -7.88 -2.97 -5.86
N LEU A 161 -6.69 -3.52 -6.12
CA LEU A 161 -5.46 -2.74 -6.21
C LEU A 161 -5.20 -2.43 -7.69
N VAL A 162 -5.09 -1.14 -8.00
CA VAL A 162 -4.68 -0.71 -9.34
C VAL A 162 -3.31 -1.33 -9.63
N PRO A 163 -3.11 -1.98 -10.78
CA PRO A 163 -1.82 -2.57 -11.14
C PRO A 163 -0.67 -1.58 -10.96
N GLY A 164 0.46 -2.04 -10.45
CA GLY A 164 1.59 -1.18 -10.14
C GLY A 164 1.40 -0.25 -8.93
N TYR A 165 0.44 -0.51 -8.03
CA TYR A 165 0.31 0.20 -6.76
C TYR A 165 0.08 -0.77 -5.59
N GLY A 166 0.60 -0.44 -4.41
CA GLY A 166 0.45 -1.25 -3.20
C GLY A 166 -0.80 -0.89 -2.37
N LYS A 167 -1.15 -1.75 -1.41
CA LYS A 167 -2.24 -1.54 -0.43
C LYS A 167 -1.84 -0.52 0.66
N ILE A 168 -1.61 0.72 0.26
CA ILE A 168 -1.21 1.80 1.19
C ILE A 168 -2.35 2.76 1.52
N MET A 169 -3.46 2.70 0.76
CA MET A 169 -4.62 3.53 1.00
C MET A 169 -5.37 3.00 2.24
N PRO A 170 -5.54 3.80 3.30
CA PRO A 170 -6.28 3.39 4.47
C PRO A 170 -7.78 3.34 4.19
N GLU A 171 -8.52 2.56 4.97
CA GLU A 171 -9.97 2.63 5.03
C GLU A 171 -10.39 3.98 5.62
N ILE A 172 -10.77 4.93 4.76
CA ILE A 172 -10.93 6.35 5.12
C ILE A 172 -12.02 6.65 6.15
N TRP A 173 -12.93 5.70 6.38
CA TRP A 173 -13.98 5.79 7.40
C TRP A 173 -13.49 5.36 8.79
N LYS A 174 -12.28 4.78 8.91
CA LYS A 174 -11.62 4.43 10.18
C LYS A 174 -10.66 5.54 10.65
N PRO A 175 -10.32 5.59 11.96
CA PRO A 175 -9.21 6.41 12.44
C PRO A 175 -7.90 6.08 11.71
N PRO A 176 -7.00 7.06 11.46
CA PRO A 176 -7.05 8.44 11.96
C PRO A 176 -7.89 9.41 11.13
N ILE A 177 -8.35 9.04 9.93
CA ILE A 177 -9.09 9.95 9.01
C ILE A 177 -10.56 10.09 9.43
N ALA A 178 -11.24 8.97 9.67
CA ALA A 178 -12.59 8.87 10.20
C ALA A 178 -13.62 9.77 9.47
N LEU A 179 -13.71 9.65 8.14
CA LEU A 179 -14.75 10.33 7.37
C LEU A 179 -16.16 9.78 7.66
N SER A 180 -17.12 10.68 7.80
CA SER A 180 -18.55 10.40 7.91
C SER A 180 -19.15 10.04 6.55
N LYS A 181 -20.36 9.46 6.54
CA LYS A 181 -21.06 9.09 5.30
C LYS A 181 -21.14 10.23 4.30
N LEU A 182 -21.55 11.41 4.79
CA LEU A 182 -21.78 12.60 3.99
C LEU A 182 -20.47 13.15 3.41
N GLU A 183 -19.38 13.09 4.19
CA GLU A 183 -18.04 13.44 3.70
C GLU A 183 -17.59 12.50 2.58
N ILE A 184 -17.87 11.21 2.69
CA ILE A 184 -17.54 10.22 1.66
C ILE A 184 -18.39 10.43 0.40
N GLU A 185 -19.70 10.64 0.55
CA GLU A 185 -20.61 10.97 -0.54
C GLU A 185 -20.15 12.22 -1.32
N ALA A 186 -19.76 13.28 -0.60
CA ALA A 186 -19.23 14.49 -1.22
C ALA A 186 -17.92 14.23 -1.97
N VAL A 187 -16.98 13.47 -1.37
CA VAL A 187 -15.72 13.09 -2.04
C VAL A 187 -15.99 12.27 -3.30
N ILE A 188 -16.95 11.33 -3.28
CA ILE A 188 -17.32 10.57 -4.49
C ILE A 188 -17.85 11.50 -5.58
N ALA A 189 -18.71 12.47 -5.24
CA ALA A 189 -19.20 13.45 -6.19
C ALA A 189 -18.06 14.28 -6.80
N TYR A 190 -17.09 14.69 -5.98
CA TYR A 190 -15.88 15.36 -6.48
C TYR A 190 -15.09 14.48 -7.43
N LEU A 191 -14.82 13.22 -7.08
CA LEU A 191 -14.08 12.29 -7.94
C LEU A 191 -14.82 11.99 -9.26
N GLN A 192 -16.15 11.90 -9.23
CA GLN A 192 -16.95 11.80 -10.46
C GLN A 192 -16.83 13.06 -11.32
N SER A 193 -16.79 14.25 -10.72
CA SER A 193 -16.64 15.52 -11.45
C SER A 193 -15.30 15.66 -12.19
N LEU A 194 -14.30 14.83 -11.87
CA LEU A 194 -13.01 14.74 -12.57
C LEU A 194 -13.15 13.97 -13.91
N GLY A 195 -14.03 14.48 -14.77
CA GLY A 195 -14.25 14.01 -16.15
C GLY A 195 -15.52 13.18 -16.39
N GLY A 196 -16.27 12.80 -15.36
CA GLY A 196 -17.52 12.02 -15.45
C GLY A 196 -18.79 12.81 -15.11
N GLU A 197 -19.94 12.14 -15.17
CA GLU A 197 -21.24 12.66 -14.70
C GLU A 197 -21.43 12.33 -13.21
N ILE A 198 -21.81 13.33 -12.40
CA ILE A 198 -22.09 13.13 -10.97
C ILE A 198 -23.43 12.41 -10.83
N ASP A 199 -23.43 11.26 -10.17
CA ASP A 199 -24.66 10.55 -9.84
C ASP A 199 -25.16 10.97 -8.45
N PRO A 200 -26.29 11.69 -8.34
CA PRO A 200 -26.80 12.20 -7.08
C PRO A 200 -27.51 11.16 -6.20
N THR A 201 -27.64 9.91 -6.66
CA THR A 201 -28.37 8.87 -5.94
C THR A 201 -27.66 8.51 -4.62
N PRO A 202 -28.27 8.68 -3.43
CA PRO A 202 -27.62 8.27 -2.18
C PRO A 202 -27.34 6.77 -2.19
N PHE A 203 -26.20 6.35 -1.63
CA PHE A 203 -25.87 4.93 -1.50
C PHE A 203 -26.03 4.46 -0.06
N ASP A 204 -26.31 3.17 0.13
CA ASP A 204 -26.25 2.53 1.44
C ASP A 204 -24.82 2.09 1.71
N GLU A 205 -24.32 2.38 2.91
CA GLU A 205 -22.94 2.03 3.21
C GLU A 205 -22.73 0.51 3.14
N PRO A 206 -21.62 0.05 2.54
CA PRO A 206 -21.33 -1.38 2.43
C PRO A 206 -20.89 -2.00 3.78
N ILE A 207 -21.00 -1.25 4.87
CA ILE A 207 -20.54 -1.63 6.21
C ILE A 207 -21.59 -1.29 7.26
N ASP A 208 -21.56 -1.99 8.39
CA ASP A 208 -22.22 -1.55 9.62
C ASP A 208 -21.21 -0.79 10.49
N ARG A 209 -21.29 0.54 10.53
CA ARG A 209 -20.39 1.36 11.37
C ARG A 209 -20.49 1.03 12.87
N ALA A 210 -21.64 0.54 13.35
CA ALA A 210 -21.81 0.17 14.75
C ALA A 210 -21.13 -1.17 15.05
N ASP A 211 -21.18 -2.10 14.10
CA ASP A 211 -20.50 -3.40 14.19
C ASP A 211 -18.99 -3.28 13.86
N ALA A 212 -18.59 -2.24 13.12
CA ALA A 212 -17.19 -1.91 12.87
C ALA A 212 -16.43 -1.41 14.12
N GLY A 213 -17.14 -1.08 15.19
CA GLY A 213 -16.53 -0.93 16.53
C GLY A 213 -16.12 -2.27 17.16
N THR A 214 -16.58 -3.40 16.58
CA THR A 214 -16.41 -4.76 17.12
C THR A 214 -15.83 -5.78 16.14
N ILE A 215 -15.82 -5.52 14.83
CA ILE A 215 -15.02 -6.32 13.90
C ILE A 215 -13.58 -5.79 13.94
N ALA A 216 -12.82 -6.43 14.83
CA ALA A 216 -11.42 -6.21 15.10
C ALA A 216 -11.10 -4.77 15.58
N ALA A 217 -11.51 -4.45 16.81
CA ALA A 217 -10.46 -4.00 17.73
C ALA A 217 -9.36 -5.05 17.58
N ALA A 218 -8.29 -4.70 16.86
CA ALA A 218 -7.17 -5.58 16.53
C ALA A 218 -7.00 -6.52 17.72
N LEU A 219 -7.31 -7.81 17.53
CA LEU A 219 -7.19 -8.77 18.62
C LEU A 219 -5.80 -8.49 19.20
N PRO A 220 -5.70 -8.06 20.48
CA PRO A 220 -4.40 -7.72 21.03
C PRO A 220 -3.52 -8.93 20.75
N PRO A 221 -2.32 -8.72 20.17
CA PRO A 221 -1.53 -9.82 19.66
C PRO A 221 -1.44 -10.90 20.75
N LEU A 222 -1.67 -12.16 20.35
CA LEU A 222 -1.81 -13.27 21.29
C LEU A 222 -0.61 -13.37 22.24
N LEU A 223 0.54 -12.87 21.80
CA LEU A 223 1.70 -12.53 22.61
C LEU A 223 2.04 -11.04 22.45
N THR A 224 2.26 -10.36 23.56
CA THR A 224 2.90 -9.04 23.56
C THR A 224 4.40 -9.21 23.39
N GLY A 225 4.95 -8.74 22.28
CA GLY A 225 6.40 -8.70 22.04
C GLY A 225 7.09 -7.55 22.75
N ASP A 226 8.43 -7.56 22.71
CA ASP A 226 9.32 -6.49 23.18
C ASP A 226 9.96 -5.79 21.96
N PRO A 227 9.73 -4.48 21.74
CA PRO A 227 10.31 -3.72 20.63
C PRO A 227 11.85 -3.72 20.60
N GLU A 228 12.52 -3.74 21.74
CA GLU A 228 14.00 -3.72 21.79
C GLU A 228 14.58 -5.08 21.39
N LEU A 229 13.90 -6.18 21.76
CA LEU A 229 14.24 -7.51 21.25
C LEU A 229 13.88 -7.62 19.77
N GLY A 230 12.76 -7.03 19.34
CA GLY A 230 12.34 -7.02 17.95
C GLY A 230 13.33 -6.31 17.04
N LYS A 231 13.90 -5.20 17.49
CA LYS A 231 14.98 -4.49 16.80
C LYS A 231 16.20 -5.39 16.61
N LYS A 232 16.55 -6.22 17.60
CA LYS A 232 17.64 -7.20 17.47
C LYS A 232 17.29 -8.26 16.44
N VAL A 233 16.06 -8.80 16.47
CA VAL A 233 15.57 -9.77 15.48
C VAL A 233 15.65 -9.19 14.07
N PHE A 234 15.23 -7.94 13.86
CA PHE A 234 15.31 -7.24 12.56
C PHE A 234 16.75 -7.22 11.99
N VAL A 235 17.75 -7.06 12.85
CA VAL A 235 19.17 -7.09 12.44
C VAL A 235 19.65 -8.53 12.25
N THR A 236 19.41 -9.42 13.21
CA THR A 236 19.97 -10.78 13.20
C THR A 236 19.31 -11.72 12.19
N ALA A 237 18.03 -11.47 11.88
CA ALA A 237 17.31 -12.15 10.79
C ALA A 237 17.62 -11.54 9.42
N ALA A 238 18.57 -10.60 9.35
CA ALA A 238 19.03 -9.92 8.14
C ALA A 238 17.95 -9.10 7.41
N CYS A 239 16.83 -8.73 8.03
CA CYS A 239 15.86 -7.81 7.41
C CYS A 239 16.53 -6.48 7.03
N ILE A 240 17.49 -6.03 7.85
CA ILE A 240 18.28 -4.82 7.63
C ILE A 240 19.19 -4.85 6.38
N SER A 241 19.48 -6.03 5.82
CA SER A 241 20.30 -6.11 4.60
C SER A 241 19.60 -5.52 3.38
N CYS A 242 18.27 -5.45 3.41
CA CYS A 242 17.46 -4.92 2.31
C CYS A 242 16.60 -3.73 2.74
N HIS A 243 16.06 -3.74 3.96
CA HIS A 243 15.16 -2.71 4.46
C HIS A 243 15.87 -1.63 5.28
N ALA A 244 15.67 -0.38 4.91
CA ALA A 244 16.10 0.78 5.68
C ALA A 244 15.12 1.09 6.81
N VAL A 245 15.64 1.49 7.97
CA VAL A 245 14.88 2.03 9.10
C VAL A 245 15.65 3.19 9.70
N THR A 246 14.98 4.33 9.87
CA THR A 246 15.57 5.53 10.49
C THR A 246 16.14 5.20 11.87
N GLY A 247 17.41 5.54 12.09
CA GLY A 247 18.10 5.27 13.36
C GLY A 247 18.67 3.85 13.51
N ILE A 248 18.67 3.05 12.43
CA ILE A 248 19.38 1.76 12.35
C ILE A 248 20.28 1.79 11.12
N GLU A 249 21.58 1.64 11.32
CA GLU A 249 22.56 1.68 10.23
C GLU A 249 22.53 0.35 9.46
N SER A 250 22.18 0.43 8.16
CA SER A 250 22.31 -0.70 7.25
C SER A 250 23.79 -1.05 7.02
N PRO A 251 24.13 -2.34 6.89
CA PRO A 251 25.49 -2.74 6.53
C PRO A 251 25.86 -2.15 5.16
N ALA A 252 27.12 -1.74 4.98
CA ALA A 252 27.53 -1.14 3.71
C ALA A 252 27.51 -2.19 2.57
N ALA A 253 27.18 -1.76 1.35
CA ALA A 253 27.21 -2.63 0.17
C ALA A 253 28.61 -3.27 0.02
N GLY A 254 28.68 -4.60 0.12
CA GLY A 254 29.92 -5.37 0.07
C GLY A 254 30.54 -5.77 1.41
N GLU A 255 29.94 -5.41 2.55
CA GLU A 255 30.36 -5.88 3.88
C GLU A 255 29.72 -7.23 4.27
N THR A 256 28.67 -7.64 3.59
CA THR A 256 28.02 -8.95 3.76
C THR A 256 28.49 -9.92 2.68
N THR A 257 29.00 -11.09 3.06
CA THR A 257 29.56 -12.07 2.11
C THR A 257 28.52 -12.89 1.35
N ASP A 258 27.25 -12.86 1.78
CA ASP A 258 26.27 -13.88 1.37
C ASP A 258 25.00 -13.30 0.71
N PHE A 259 24.84 -11.97 0.64
CA PHE A 259 23.66 -11.33 0.05
C PHE A 259 24.04 -10.09 -0.76
N GLU A 260 23.55 -10.02 -1.99
CA GLU A 260 23.52 -8.77 -2.76
C GLU A 260 22.51 -7.83 -2.11
N VAL A 261 22.92 -6.58 -1.85
CA VAL A 261 22.02 -5.56 -1.29
C VAL A 261 20.99 -5.20 -2.36
N VAL A 262 19.79 -5.78 -2.23
CA VAL A 262 18.62 -5.42 -3.03
C VAL A 262 17.93 -4.25 -2.33
N THR A 263 17.56 -3.22 -3.09
CA THR A 263 16.77 -2.10 -2.57
C THR A 263 15.35 -2.61 -2.24
N ALA A 264 14.97 -2.59 -0.96
CA ALA A 264 13.61 -2.88 -0.51
C ALA A 264 12.91 -1.62 0.03
N PRO A 265 11.58 -1.66 0.30
CA PRO A 265 10.87 -0.50 0.85
C PRO A 265 11.48 0.00 2.16
N ASP A 266 11.53 1.32 2.33
CA ASP A 266 11.84 1.95 3.62
C ASP A 266 10.71 1.66 4.62
N LEU A 267 11.07 1.14 5.78
CA LEU A 267 10.11 0.72 6.82
C LEU A 267 9.98 1.74 7.96
N SER A 268 10.64 2.89 7.90
CA SER A 268 10.65 3.92 8.96
C SER A 268 9.26 4.39 9.39
N GLU A 269 8.28 4.31 8.47
CA GLU A 269 6.89 4.74 8.68
C GLU A 269 5.88 3.62 8.38
N ILE A 270 6.32 2.36 8.35
CA ILE A 270 5.44 1.25 7.92
C ILE A 270 4.19 1.14 8.80
N ALA A 271 4.27 1.41 10.10
CA ALA A 271 3.14 1.34 11.01
C ALA A 271 2.27 2.60 11.05
N ALA A 272 2.66 3.68 10.37
CA ALA A 272 1.81 4.87 10.26
C ALA A 272 0.57 4.62 9.40
N PHE A 273 0.68 3.71 8.41
CA PHE A 273 -0.36 3.47 7.41
C PHE A 273 -0.87 2.02 7.39
N ASN A 274 -0.25 1.12 8.16
CA ASN A 274 -0.56 -0.30 8.13
C ASN A 274 -0.86 -0.85 9.53
N ASP A 275 -1.78 -1.82 9.57
CA ASP A 275 -2.13 -2.52 10.81
C ASP A 275 -1.15 -3.67 11.11
N MET A 276 -1.25 -4.23 12.32
CA MET A 276 -0.42 -5.36 12.76
C MET A 276 -0.54 -6.57 11.82
N ARG A 277 -1.71 -6.80 11.23
CA ARG A 277 -1.96 -7.95 10.35
C ARG A 277 -1.23 -7.80 9.03
N TYR A 278 -1.17 -6.60 8.48
CA TYR A 278 -0.34 -6.30 7.30
C TYR A 278 1.14 -6.57 7.58
N LEU A 279 1.65 -6.15 8.75
CA LEU A 279 3.04 -6.39 9.14
C LEU A 279 3.33 -7.90 9.26
N GLU A 280 2.41 -8.65 9.85
CA GLU A 280 2.51 -10.11 10.01
C GLU A 280 2.45 -10.83 8.65
N GLU A 281 1.49 -10.49 7.79
CA GLU A 281 1.35 -11.07 6.45
C GLU A 281 2.58 -10.78 5.59
N SER A 282 3.14 -9.56 5.67
CA SER A 282 4.34 -9.18 4.91
C SER A 282 5.57 -10.03 5.26
N VAL A 283 5.66 -10.54 6.50
CA VAL A 283 6.78 -11.41 6.91
C VAL A 283 6.47 -12.89 6.65
N LEU A 284 5.23 -13.33 6.88
CA LEU A 284 4.85 -14.73 6.73
C LEU A 284 4.61 -15.15 5.29
N VAL A 285 4.10 -14.23 4.46
CA VAL A 285 3.73 -14.47 3.06
C VAL A 285 4.15 -13.25 2.23
N PRO A 286 5.47 -13.00 2.06
CA PRO A 286 5.97 -11.78 1.43
C PRO A 286 5.56 -11.61 -0.04
N GLY A 287 5.16 -12.68 -0.72
CA GLY A 287 4.59 -12.65 -2.08
C GLY A 287 3.10 -12.34 -2.12
N ALA A 288 2.38 -12.33 -0.98
CA ALA A 288 0.96 -12.01 -0.95
C ALA A 288 0.68 -10.57 -1.40
N GLN A 289 1.58 -9.65 -1.04
CA GLN A 289 1.52 -8.25 -1.43
C GLN A 289 2.91 -7.71 -1.70
N ILE A 290 3.11 -7.23 -2.92
CA ILE A 290 4.39 -6.68 -3.35
C ILE A 290 4.20 -5.19 -3.55
N VAL A 291 4.97 -4.38 -2.80
CA VAL A 291 4.95 -2.93 -2.94
C VAL A 291 5.46 -2.57 -4.34
N SER A 292 4.75 -1.67 -5.02
CA SER A 292 5.14 -1.17 -6.33
C SER A 292 6.57 -0.64 -6.35
N GLY A 293 7.31 -0.93 -7.42
CA GLY A 293 8.72 -0.57 -7.55
C GLY A 293 9.68 -1.51 -6.84
N TYR A 294 9.19 -2.60 -6.22
CA TYR A 294 10.02 -3.57 -5.50
C TYR A 294 9.77 -5.04 -5.90
N GLY A 295 8.84 -5.28 -6.83
CA GLY A 295 8.57 -6.62 -7.35
C GLY A 295 9.58 -7.05 -8.39
N ALA A 296 10.14 -8.25 -8.24
CA ALA A 296 11.02 -8.84 -9.23
C ALA A 296 10.19 -9.46 -10.37
N VAL A 297 10.60 -9.21 -11.61
CA VAL A 297 9.92 -9.68 -12.81
C VAL A 297 10.92 -10.18 -13.84
N ILE A 298 10.57 -11.29 -14.49
CA ILE A 298 11.22 -11.79 -15.71
C ILE A 298 10.14 -11.85 -16.78
N VAL A 299 10.33 -11.09 -17.85
CA VAL A 299 9.40 -11.05 -18.99
C VAL A 299 10.18 -11.10 -20.28
N ARG A 300 9.60 -11.75 -21.28
CA ARG A 300 10.13 -11.78 -22.64
C ARG A 300 9.21 -10.98 -23.56
N ALA A 301 9.78 -10.06 -24.31
CA ALA A 301 9.04 -9.22 -25.26
C ALA A 301 9.83 -9.09 -26.56
N ASN A 302 9.17 -9.34 -27.69
CA ASN A 302 9.78 -9.34 -29.03
C ASN A 302 11.10 -10.14 -29.09
N GLY A 303 11.13 -11.31 -28.46
CA GLY A 303 12.30 -12.18 -28.40
C GLY A 303 13.39 -11.77 -27.39
N THR A 304 13.25 -10.64 -26.70
CA THR A 304 14.23 -10.13 -25.74
C THR A 304 13.77 -10.39 -24.31
N THR A 305 14.65 -10.94 -23.48
CA THR A 305 14.37 -11.18 -22.05
C THR A 305 14.79 -9.97 -21.20
N TYR A 306 13.85 -9.46 -20.42
CA TYR A 306 14.06 -8.42 -19.43
C TYR A 306 13.93 -9.02 -18.04
N GLN A 307 14.99 -8.90 -17.24
CA GLN A 307 15.03 -9.34 -15.84
C GLN A 307 15.35 -8.15 -14.96
N GLY A 308 14.46 -7.84 -14.01
CA GLY A 308 14.63 -6.68 -13.15
C GLY A 308 13.44 -6.43 -12.25
N THR A 309 13.19 -5.16 -11.95
CA THR A 309 12.14 -4.72 -11.04
C THR A 309 10.98 -4.11 -11.80
N LEU A 310 9.75 -4.51 -11.48
CA LEU A 310 8.54 -3.87 -12.01
C LEU A 310 8.36 -2.50 -11.34
N VAL A 311 8.52 -1.43 -12.13
CA VAL A 311 8.38 -0.05 -11.67
C VAL A 311 6.91 0.39 -11.68
N SER A 312 6.20 0.05 -12.75
CA SER A 312 4.78 0.36 -12.90
C SER A 312 4.11 -0.58 -13.90
N GLN A 313 2.79 -0.67 -13.82
CA GLN A 313 1.95 -1.45 -14.72
C GLN A 313 0.62 -0.73 -14.90
N ASP A 314 0.09 -0.71 -16.12
CA ASP A 314 -1.30 -0.38 -16.40
C ASP A 314 -1.94 -1.47 -17.27
N THR A 315 -3.09 -1.20 -17.89
CA THR A 315 -3.83 -2.16 -18.72
C THR A 315 -3.21 -2.39 -20.10
N GLU A 316 -2.27 -1.56 -20.52
CA GLU A 316 -1.64 -1.61 -21.84
C GLU A 316 -0.14 -1.91 -21.78
N ARG A 317 0.54 -1.47 -20.73
CA ARG A 317 2.01 -1.49 -20.66
C ARG A 317 2.54 -1.77 -19.26
N ILE A 318 3.81 -2.18 -19.22
CA ILE A 318 4.63 -2.29 -18.02
C ILE A 318 5.92 -1.48 -18.18
N VAL A 319 6.47 -1.03 -17.06
CA VAL A 319 7.81 -0.46 -17.00
C VAL A 319 8.70 -1.37 -16.16
N VAL A 320 9.73 -1.94 -16.79
CA VAL A 320 10.70 -2.82 -16.13
C VAL A 320 12.03 -2.10 -16.02
N ARG A 321 12.56 -1.98 -14.81
CA ARG A 321 13.91 -1.46 -14.56
C ARG A 321 14.90 -2.60 -14.51
N THR A 322 15.82 -2.63 -15.46
CA THR A 322 16.92 -3.58 -15.53
C THR A 322 18.23 -2.92 -15.09
N LYS A 323 19.20 -3.73 -14.64
CA LYS A 323 20.53 -3.24 -14.28
C LYS A 323 21.56 -3.87 -15.22
N THR A 324 22.34 -3.03 -15.89
CA THR A 324 23.43 -3.48 -16.77
C THR A 324 24.62 -4.03 -15.96
N ALA A 325 25.54 -4.74 -16.63
CA ALA A 325 26.75 -5.28 -15.99
C ALA A 325 27.62 -4.19 -15.32
N ASP A 326 27.56 -2.95 -15.82
CA ASP A 326 28.28 -1.80 -15.25
C ASP A 326 27.51 -1.11 -14.10
N GLY A 327 26.35 -1.66 -13.71
CA GLY A 327 25.53 -1.18 -12.61
C GLY A 327 24.61 -0.01 -12.96
N VAL A 328 24.51 0.37 -14.23
CA VAL A 328 23.59 1.42 -14.70
C VAL A 328 22.17 0.86 -14.78
N GLU A 329 21.23 1.55 -14.15
CA GLU A 329 19.80 1.23 -14.23
C GLU A 329 19.20 1.80 -15.52
N GLU A 330 18.42 0.99 -16.24
CA GLU A 330 17.70 1.35 -17.45
C GLU A 330 16.23 0.93 -17.31
N GLU A 331 15.31 1.82 -17.65
CA GLU A 331 13.87 1.56 -17.65
C GLU A 331 13.38 1.25 -19.07
N HIS A 332 12.64 0.15 -19.21
CA HIS A 332 12.08 -0.33 -20.46
C HIS A 332 10.55 -0.30 -20.37
N THR A 333 9.91 0.45 -21.25
CA THR A 333 8.45 0.43 -21.40
C THR A 333 8.07 -0.63 -22.42
N LEU A 334 7.31 -1.64 -21.99
CA LEU A 334 6.91 -2.78 -22.83
C LEU A 334 5.38 -2.81 -22.91
N LEU A 335 4.82 -2.97 -24.11
CA LEU A 335 3.38 -3.19 -24.23
C LEU A 335 3.06 -4.64 -23.84
N LEU A 336 1.95 -4.84 -23.13
CA LEU A 336 1.46 -6.18 -22.77
C LEU A 336 1.18 -7.04 -24.00
N THR A 337 0.83 -6.39 -25.13
CA THR A 337 0.60 -7.05 -26.42
C THR A 337 1.89 -7.53 -27.09
N GLU A 338 3.04 -6.96 -26.72
CA GLU A 338 4.37 -7.31 -27.26
C GLU A 338 5.06 -8.42 -26.45
N LEU A 339 4.48 -8.84 -25.33
CA LEU A 339 5.01 -9.98 -24.57
C LEU A 339 4.91 -11.25 -25.41
N ASP A 340 5.97 -12.06 -25.38
CA ASP A 340 6.02 -13.33 -26.09
C ASP A 340 5.09 -14.34 -25.41
N ASP A 341 4.46 -15.21 -26.20
CA ASP A 341 3.68 -16.32 -25.66
C ASP A 341 4.62 -17.43 -25.18
N GLU A 342 4.41 -17.92 -23.95
CA GLU A 342 5.12 -19.06 -23.41
C GLU A 342 4.31 -20.35 -23.60
N PRO A 343 4.94 -21.49 -23.94
CA PRO A 343 4.27 -22.78 -23.96
C PRO A 343 3.83 -23.20 -22.55
N ILE A 344 2.68 -23.84 -22.45
CA ILE A 344 2.04 -24.28 -21.21
C ILE A 344 1.71 -25.78 -21.33
N GLU A 345 2.39 -26.59 -20.54
CA GLU A 345 2.15 -28.04 -20.45
C GLU A 345 0.92 -28.37 -19.60
N GLU A 346 0.80 -27.69 -18.45
CA GLU A 346 -0.27 -27.92 -17.47
C GLU A 346 -1.19 -26.70 -17.36
N LEU A 347 -2.50 -26.93 -17.51
CA LEU A 347 -3.53 -25.88 -17.45
C LEU A 347 -4.02 -25.59 -16.03
N SER A 348 -3.28 -26.00 -14.99
CA SER A 348 -3.60 -25.73 -13.59
C SER A 348 -2.94 -24.45 -13.10
N ASN A 349 -3.68 -23.70 -12.25
CA ASN A 349 -3.23 -22.50 -11.56
C ASN A 349 -2.64 -21.44 -12.51
N LEU A 350 -3.29 -21.21 -13.66
CA LEU A 350 -2.77 -20.33 -14.71
C LEU A 350 -2.59 -18.90 -14.21
N GLN A 351 -3.59 -18.35 -13.53
CA GLN A 351 -3.55 -16.97 -13.04
C GLN A 351 -2.52 -16.82 -11.92
N ALA A 352 -2.43 -17.81 -11.02
CA ALA A 352 -1.43 -17.82 -9.95
C ALA A 352 0.01 -17.95 -10.50
N ARG A 353 0.18 -18.58 -11.66
CA ARG A 353 1.45 -18.64 -12.40
C ARG A 353 1.70 -17.38 -13.24
N GLY A 354 0.82 -16.39 -13.20
CA GLY A 354 0.96 -15.09 -13.86
C GLY A 354 0.50 -15.05 -15.31
N TYR A 355 -0.18 -16.08 -15.81
CA TYR A 355 -0.76 -16.02 -17.17
C TYR A 355 -2.00 -15.12 -17.16
N PHE A 356 -2.05 -14.19 -18.12
CA PHE A 356 -3.19 -13.29 -18.31
C PHE A 356 -3.87 -13.47 -19.67
N THR A 357 -3.21 -14.11 -20.63
CA THR A 357 -3.84 -14.62 -21.85
C THR A 357 -3.67 -16.13 -21.93
N LEU A 358 -4.54 -16.75 -22.73
CA LEU A 358 -4.43 -18.15 -23.08
C LEU A 358 -4.83 -18.35 -24.54
N THR A 359 -4.03 -19.13 -25.25
CA THR A 359 -4.29 -19.64 -26.57
C THR A 359 -4.33 -21.16 -26.48
N LEU A 360 -5.49 -21.75 -26.76
CA LEU A 360 -5.70 -23.20 -26.71
C LEU A 360 -6.46 -23.69 -27.95
N THR A 361 -6.35 -24.97 -28.26
CA THR A 361 -7.11 -25.59 -29.36
C THR A 361 -8.10 -26.59 -28.77
N PRO A 362 -9.42 -26.30 -28.76
CA PRO A 362 -10.42 -27.25 -28.28
C PRO A 362 -10.41 -28.55 -29.08
N THR A 363 -10.69 -29.70 -28.47
CA THR A 363 -10.72 -30.99 -29.17
C THR A 363 -11.79 -31.09 -30.28
N ASP A 364 -12.83 -30.25 -30.22
CA ASP A 364 -13.91 -30.18 -31.21
C ASP A 364 -13.66 -29.12 -32.31
N SER A 365 -12.49 -28.47 -32.30
CA SER A 365 -12.09 -27.42 -33.24
C SER A 365 -10.68 -27.67 -33.79
N ASP A 366 -10.46 -27.31 -35.06
CA ASP A 366 -9.12 -27.31 -35.64
C ASP A 366 -8.44 -25.94 -35.56
N ALA A 367 -9.20 -24.89 -35.23
CA ALA A 367 -8.67 -23.55 -35.05
C ALA A 367 -8.36 -23.27 -33.57
N PRO A 368 -7.19 -22.69 -33.25
CA PRO A 368 -6.88 -22.22 -31.91
C PRO A 368 -7.78 -21.02 -31.55
N VAL A 369 -8.04 -20.89 -30.27
CA VAL A 369 -8.81 -19.82 -29.66
C VAL A 369 -7.92 -19.08 -28.68
N SER A 370 -7.84 -17.76 -28.81
CA SER A 370 -7.03 -16.89 -27.96
C SER A 370 -7.90 -15.83 -27.28
N GLY A 371 -7.63 -15.57 -26.00
CA GLY A 371 -8.34 -14.56 -25.21
C GLY A 371 -7.70 -14.28 -23.86
N GLU A 372 -8.21 -13.27 -23.16
CA GLU A 372 -7.79 -12.91 -21.80
C GLU A 372 -8.42 -13.86 -20.78
N ILE A 373 -7.66 -14.31 -19.79
CA ILE A 373 -8.17 -15.18 -18.72
C ILE A 373 -8.99 -14.33 -17.74
N VAL A 374 -10.30 -14.60 -17.68
CA VAL A 374 -11.23 -13.90 -16.77
C VAL A 374 -11.33 -14.63 -15.44
N SER A 375 -11.45 -15.95 -15.49
CA SER A 375 -11.54 -16.81 -14.32
C SER A 375 -11.10 -18.23 -14.64
N GLU A 376 -10.66 -18.96 -13.62
CA GLU A 376 -10.39 -20.38 -13.73
C GLU A 376 -10.98 -21.17 -12.55
N THR A 377 -11.30 -22.42 -12.83
CA THR A 377 -11.62 -23.45 -11.83
C THR A 377 -10.65 -24.62 -12.01
N ASP A 378 -10.77 -25.66 -11.18
CA ASP A 378 -9.97 -26.87 -11.32
C ASP A 378 -10.17 -27.54 -12.70
N ASP A 379 -11.39 -27.49 -13.23
CA ASP A 379 -11.78 -28.19 -14.46
C ASP A 379 -11.88 -27.28 -15.69
N THR A 380 -12.11 -25.98 -15.50
CA THR A 380 -12.43 -25.05 -16.61
C THR A 380 -11.63 -23.76 -16.56
N VAL A 381 -11.48 -23.13 -17.72
CA VAL A 381 -10.94 -21.76 -17.86
C VAL A 381 -11.92 -20.92 -18.69
N THR A 382 -12.19 -19.70 -18.23
CA THR A 382 -13.04 -18.74 -18.93
C THR A 382 -12.18 -17.66 -19.58
N LEU A 383 -12.31 -17.53 -20.89
CA LEU A 383 -11.59 -16.55 -21.70
C LEU A 383 -12.54 -15.47 -22.21
N LYS A 384 -12.10 -14.21 -22.18
CA LYS A 384 -12.77 -13.11 -22.86
C LYS A 384 -12.28 -13.02 -24.30
N ILE A 385 -13.20 -13.20 -25.25
CA ILE A 385 -12.91 -13.26 -26.68
C ILE A 385 -13.87 -12.33 -27.39
N GLY A 386 -13.36 -11.24 -27.98
CA GLY A 386 -14.19 -10.26 -28.66
C GLY A 386 -15.22 -9.56 -27.77
N GLY A 387 -14.97 -9.50 -26.46
CA GLY A 387 -15.87 -8.90 -25.46
C GLY A 387 -16.90 -9.87 -24.85
N GLU A 388 -16.92 -11.13 -25.29
CA GLU A 388 -17.78 -12.18 -24.73
C GLU A 388 -16.97 -13.19 -23.92
N ASP A 389 -17.51 -13.62 -22.78
CA ASP A 389 -16.89 -14.62 -21.92
C ASP A 389 -17.27 -16.03 -22.41
N ARG A 390 -16.26 -16.88 -22.64
CA ARG A 390 -16.44 -18.27 -23.10
C ARG A 390 -15.62 -19.21 -22.23
N SER A 391 -16.27 -20.25 -21.70
CA SER A 391 -15.63 -21.26 -20.85
C SER A 391 -15.21 -22.48 -21.66
N PHE A 392 -14.01 -22.97 -21.39
CA PHE A 392 -13.41 -24.17 -21.99
C PHE A 392 -13.06 -25.17 -20.89
N SER A 393 -13.25 -26.47 -21.18
CA SER A 393 -12.80 -27.54 -20.30
C SER A 393 -11.29 -27.73 -20.46
N LYS A 394 -10.54 -27.82 -19.35
CA LYS A 394 -9.09 -28.04 -19.34
C LYS A 394 -8.72 -29.46 -19.79
N THR A 395 -9.68 -30.39 -19.84
CA THR A 395 -9.47 -31.75 -20.37
C THR A 395 -9.72 -31.84 -21.88
N ASP A 396 -10.50 -30.92 -22.44
CA ASP A 396 -10.97 -30.97 -23.84
C ASP A 396 -10.12 -30.04 -24.72
N VAL A 397 -8.81 -30.08 -24.50
CA VAL A 397 -7.81 -29.28 -25.21
C VAL A 397 -6.85 -30.22 -25.91
N LYS A 398 -6.66 -30.02 -27.22
CA LYS A 398 -5.67 -30.75 -28.00
C LYS A 398 -4.29 -30.46 -27.44
N SER A 399 -3.51 -31.51 -27.25
CA SER A 399 -2.11 -31.38 -26.91
C SER A 399 -1.31 -31.31 -28.20
N GLN A 400 -0.30 -30.46 -28.25
CA GLN A 400 0.65 -30.32 -29.34
C GLN A 400 2.03 -30.69 -28.85
N MET A 401 2.90 -31.05 -29.78
CA MET A 401 4.30 -31.24 -29.51
C MET A 401 5.11 -30.60 -30.63
N THR A 402 6.12 -29.83 -30.23
CA THR A 402 7.13 -29.28 -31.11
C THR A 402 8.34 -30.20 -31.04
N VAL A 403 8.77 -30.75 -32.16
CA VAL A 403 10.01 -31.53 -32.28
C VAL A 403 11.02 -30.74 -33.10
N ILE A 404 12.26 -30.72 -32.63
CA ILE A 404 13.40 -30.07 -33.29
C ILE A 404 14.35 -31.15 -33.74
N THR A 405 14.65 -31.20 -35.03
CA THR A 405 15.62 -32.15 -35.60
C THR A 405 17.06 -31.69 -35.34
N PHE A 406 18.05 -32.58 -35.45
CA PHE A 406 19.47 -32.19 -35.38
C PHE A 406 19.92 -31.20 -36.47
N ASP A 407 19.14 -31.07 -37.55
CA ASP A 407 19.38 -30.08 -38.60
C ASP A 407 18.78 -28.71 -38.25
N GLY A 408 18.08 -28.61 -37.11
CA GLY A 408 17.44 -27.40 -36.60
C GLY A 408 16.06 -27.11 -37.18
N ASP A 409 15.45 -28.09 -37.86
CA ASP A 409 14.09 -27.95 -38.39
C ASP A 409 13.07 -28.13 -37.26
N GLU A 410 12.18 -27.15 -37.09
CA GLU A 410 11.11 -27.18 -36.10
C GLU A 410 9.81 -27.68 -36.74
N ILE A 411 9.22 -28.74 -36.16
CA ILE A 411 7.99 -29.35 -36.62
C ILE A 411 6.99 -29.36 -35.47
N VAL A 412 5.81 -28.79 -35.70
CA VAL A 412 4.72 -28.73 -34.71
C VAL A 412 3.56 -29.58 -35.20
N GLY A 413 3.06 -30.47 -34.34
CA GLY A 413 1.90 -31.31 -34.65
C GLY A 413 1.03 -31.59 -33.43
N ASP A 414 -0.20 -32.05 -33.68
CA ASP A 414 -1.07 -32.53 -32.61
C ASP A 414 -0.49 -33.83 -32.05
N TYR A 415 -0.29 -33.88 -30.74
CA TYR A 415 0.32 -34.99 -30.04
C TYR A 415 -0.61 -36.21 -30.00
N VAL A 416 -0.10 -37.37 -30.41
CA VAL A 416 -0.81 -38.65 -30.33
C VAL A 416 -0.21 -39.55 -29.26
N SER A 417 1.11 -39.81 -29.33
CA SER A 417 1.81 -40.69 -28.38
C SER A 417 3.33 -40.57 -28.48
N GLY A 418 4.03 -41.11 -27.48
CA GLY A 418 5.50 -41.17 -27.42
C GLY A 418 6.10 -40.01 -26.62
N SER A 419 7.41 -40.08 -26.42
CA SER A 419 8.23 -39.10 -25.70
C SER A 419 9.69 -39.27 -26.12
N MET A 420 10.59 -38.37 -25.69
CA MET A 420 12.04 -38.51 -25.94
C MET A 420 12.67 -39.76 -25.32
N ASP A 421 11.99 -40.43 -24.37
CA ASP A 421 12.46 -41.68 -23.77
C ASP A 421 12.04 -42.93 -24.55
N ASP A 422 11.13 -42.77 -25.53
CA ASP A 422 10.64 -43.84 -26.40
C ASP A 422 11.44 -43.87 -27.72
N ASP A 423 11.34 -44.96 -28.49
CA ASP A 423 11.99 -45.06 -29.80
C ASP A 423 11.32 -44.16 -30.86
N GLU A 424 10.02 -43.87 -30.68
CA GLU A 424 9.20 -43.16 -31.68
C GLU A 424 8.22 -42.17 -31.02
N ILE A 425 8.06 -41.00 -31.64
CA ILE A 425 7.02 -40.00 -31.35
C ILE A 425 6.05 -39.95 -32.52
N VAL A 426 4.74 -39.95 -32.23
CA VAL A 426 3.68 -39.90 -33.24
C VAL A 426 2.92 -38.58 -33.13
N LEU A 427 2.92 -37.80 -34.21
CA LEU A 427 2.23 -36.51 -34.31
C LEU A 427 1.28 -36.50 -35.51
N ILE A 428 0.25 -35.67 -35.45
CA ILE A 428 -0.53 -35.30 -36.64
C ILE A 428 -0.02 -33.94 -37.12
N VAL A 429 0.65 -33.93 -38.28
CA VAL A 429 1.18 -32.74 -38.94
C VAL A 429 0.37 -32.53 -40.22
N ASP A 430 -0.21 -31.34 -40.40
CA ASP A 430 -1.07 -31.00 -41.55
C ASP A 430 -2.21 -32.02 -41.84
N GLY A 431 -2.69 -32.70 -40.79
CA GLY A 431 -3.76 -33.69 -40.89
C GLY A 431 -3.31 -35.11 -41.29
N SER A 432 -2.01 -35.35 -41.44
CA SER A 432 -1.42 -36.68 -41.61
C SER A 432 -0.65 -37.12 -40.37
N GLU A 433 -0.76 -38.41 -40.04
CA GLU A 433 0.05 -39.04 -39.00
C GLU A 433 1.50 -39.17 -39.50
N GLU A 434 2.43 -38.59 -38.76
CA GLU A 434 3.87 -38.64 -38.98
C GLU A 434 4.53 -39.29 -37.77
N ILE A 435 5.54 -40.13 -38.03
CA ILE A 435 6.29 -40.86 -37.01
C ILE A 435 7.73 -40.37 -37.04
N PHE A 436 8.21 -39.91 -35.89
CA PHE A 436 9.56 -39.40 -35.70
C PHE A 436 10.37 -40.37 -34.86
N ASP A 437 11.52 -40.79 -35.36
CA ASP A 437 12.51 -41.53 -34.59
C ASP A 437 13.20 -40.56 -33.62
N THR A 438 13.18 -40.86 -32.33
CA THR A 438 13.76 -39.96 -31.31
C THR A 438 15.27 -39.83 -31.43
N PHE A 439 15.96 -40.77 -32.09
CA PHE A 439 17.39 -40.66 -32.39
C PHE A 439 17.73 -39.57 -33.43
N ASP A 440 16.75 -39.09 -34.19
CA ASP A 440 16.90 -38.01 -35.17
C ASP A 440 16.48 -36.63 -34.62
N LEU A 441 16.01 -36.59 -33.37
CA LEU A 441 15.54 -35.38 -32.70
C LEU A 441 16.57 -34.86 -31.69
N GLU A 442 16.73 -33.54 -31.67
CA GLU A 442 17.52 -32.84 -30.66
C GLU A 442 16.67 -32.56 -29.42
N GLU A 443 15.43 -32.10 -29.61
CA GLU A 443 14.53 -31.69 -28.54
C GLU A 443 13.07 -31.98 -28.92
N ALA A 444 12.25 -32.29 -27.92
CA ALA A 444 10.80 -32.34 -28.07
C ALA A 444 10.14 -31.61 -26.89
N THR A 445 9.32 -30.61 -27.21
CA THR A 445 8.58 -29.81 -26.22
C THR A 445 7.10 -30.14 -26.33
N PHE A 446 6.51 -30.61 -25.22
CA PHE A 446 5.07 -30.83 -25.12
C PHE A 446 4.36 -29.51 -24.80
N THR A 447 3.18 -29.26 -25.35
CA THR A 447 2.43 -28.03 -25.11
C THR A 447 0.92 -28.27 -25.21
N ARG A 448 0.14 -27.85 -24.21
CA ARG A 448 -1.33 -27.87 -24.29
C ARG A 448 -1.94 -26.54 -24.69
N ALA A 449 -1.29 -25.46 -24.32
CA ALA A 449 -1.70 -24.10 -24.64
C ALA A 449 -0.47 -23.22 -24.67
N SER A 450 -0.62 -21.99 -25.14
CA SER A 450 0.38 -20.94 -24.94
C SER A 450 -0.28 -19.72 -24.32
N GLY A 451 0.50 -18.85 -23.71
CA GLY A 451 -0.06 -17.62 -23.16
C GLY A 451 1.00 -16.63 -22.73
N LYS A 452 0.60 -15.36 -22.68
CA LYS A 452 1.44 -14.28 -22.17
C LYS A 452 1.41 -14.32 -20.66
N LYS A 453 2.60 -14.18 -20.07
CA LYS A 453 2.82 -14.28 -18.64
C LYS A 453 3.46 -13.00 -18.12
N LEU A 454 2.94 -12.53 -17.00
CA LEU A 454 3.53 -11.48 -16.18
C LEU A 454 3.42 -11.94 -14.73
N LEU A 455 4.49 -12.54 -14.22
CA LEU A 455 4.58 -12.97 -12.84
C LEU A 455 5.52 -12.06 -12.08
N VAL A 456 4.97 -11.33 -11.12
CA VAL A 456 5.73 -10.49 -10.19
C VAL A 456 5.97 -11.28 -8.92
N THR A 457 7.22 -11.39 -8.49
CA THR A 457 7.63 -12.15 -7.31
C THR A 457 8.28 -11.24 -6.29
N SER A 458 8.14 -11.59 -5.01
CA SER A 458 8.81 -10.84 -3.94
C SER A 458 10.27 -11.25 -3.87
N PRO A 459 11.23 -10.31 -3.83
CA PRO A 459 12.63 -10.64 -3.56
C PRO A 459 12.87 -11.03 -2.10
N MET A 460 11.89 -10.86 -1.21
CA MET A 460 11.99 -11.23 0.20
C MET A 460 11.88 -12.75 0.38
N PRO A 461 12.76 -13.40 1.18
CA PRO A 461 12.72 -14.83 1.42
C PRO A 461 11.41 -15.34 2.03
N GLU A 462 10.91 -16.50 1.58
CA GLU A 462 9.68 -17.11 2.09
C GLU A 462 9.90 -18.02 3.33
N ASN A 463 11.14 -18.15 3.80
CA ASN A 463 11.50 -19.11 4.87
C ASN A 463 11.43 -18.52 6.29
N PHE A 464 11.07 -17.25 6.47
CA PHE A 464 10.92 -16.63 7.79
C PHE A 464 9.94 -17.36 8.73
N PRO A 465 8.81 -17.94 8.27
CA PRO A 465 7.95 -18.79 9.11
C PRO A 465 8.67 -19.99 9.74
N LEU A 466 9.76 -20.45 9.12
CA LEU A 466 10.58 -21.58 9.60
C LEU A 466 11.79 -21.11 10.42
N LEU A 467 12.31 -19.92 10.13
CA LEU A 467 13.51 -19.37 10.77
C LEU A 467 13.20 -18.62 12.08
N LEU A 468 12.07 -17.93 12.16
CA LEU A 468 11.70 -17.13 13.32
C LEU A 468 10.90 -17.97 14.32
N SER A 469 11.33 -17.97 15.58
CA SER A 469 10.50 -18.49 16.64
C SER A 469 9.24 -17.63 16.82
N VAL A 470 8.18 -18.20 17.41
CA VAL A 470 6.94 -17.44 17.72
C VAL A 470 7.25 -16.19 18.56
N SER A 471 8.21 -16.28 19.50
CA SER A 471 8.66 -15.13 20.28
C SER A 471 9.42 -14.10 19.45
N ASP A 472 10.29 -14.53 18.55
CA ASP A 472 11.05 -13.61 17.70
C ASP A 472 10.13 -12.88 16.72
N MET A 473 9.15 -13.59 16.15
CA MET A 473 8.11 -12.98 15.32
C MET A 473 7.31 -11.95 16.12
N SER A 474 6.86 -12.30 17.32
CA SER A 474 6.08 -11.38 18.18
C SER A 474 6.90 -10.14 18.54
N ASN A 475 8.18 -10.31 18.88
CA ASN A 475 9.10 -9.20 19.16
C ASN A 475 9.31 -8.34 17.91
N LEU A 476 9.59 -8.94 16.75
CA LEU A 476 9.78 -8.25 15.48
C LEU A 476 8.56 -7.41 15.11
N LEU A 477 7.36 -7.99 15.19
CA LEU A 477 6.11 -7.27 14.95
C LEU A 477 5.92 -6.12 15.94
N SER A 478 6.22 -6.34 17.21
CA SER A 478 6.19 -5.28 18.22
C SER A 478 7.13 -4.14 17.87
N PHE A 479 8.34 -4.42 17.38
CA PHE A 479 9.26 -3.39 16.89
C PHE A 479 8.72 -2.63 15.68
N LEU A 480 8.28 -3.35 14.63
CA LEU A 480 7.74 -2.74 13.42
C LEU A 480 6.52 -1.85 13.71
N SER A 481 5.68 -2.24 14.67
CA SER A 481 4.53 -1.42 15.10
C SER A 481 4.90 -0.07 15.70
N THR A 482 6.16 0.12 16.13
CA THR A 482 6.64 1.41 16.65
C THR A 482 7.08 2.37 15.54
N LEU A 483 7.24 1.89 14.31
CA LEU A 483 7.78 2.65 13.17
C LEU A 483 6.69 3.48 12.50
N THR A 484 6.27 4.56 13.16
CA THR A 484 5.19 5.45 12.69
C THR A 484 5.69 6.75 12.06
N GLY A 485 7.00 6.90 11.86
CA GLY A 485 7.61 8.16 11.38
C GLY A 485 7.61 9.32 12.39
N ALA A 486 6.87 9.20 13.49
CA ALA A 486 6.97 10.14 14.60
C ALA A 486 8.36 9.96 15.23
N THR A 487 9.20 10.99 15.15
CA THR A 487 10.45 11.05 15.91
C THR A 487 10.12 10.80 17.36
N ALA A 488 10.57 9.66 17.90
CA ALA A 488 10.35 9.27 19.28
C ALA A 488 10.68 10.47 20.17
N GLU A 489 9.64 11.04 20.79
CA GLU A 489 9.79 12.01 21.85
C GLU A 489 10.66 11.33 22.90
N ALA A 490 11.89 11.82 23.05
CA ALA A 490 12.93 11.16 23.82
C ALA A 490 12.38 10.77 25.20
N ALA A 491 12.23 9.46 25.42
CA ALA A 491 11.84 8.93 26.72
C ALA A 491 12.85 9.46 27.76
N PRO A 492 12.38 10.00 28.90
CA PRO A 492 13.29 10.51 29.92
C PRO A 492 14.14 9.35 30.43
N ALA A 493 15.46 9.51 30.37
CA ALA A 493 16.41 8.56 30.90
C ALA A 493 16.05 8.24 32.36
N GLU A 494 15.71 6.99 32.63
CA GLU A 494 15.61 6.49 34.01
C GLU A 494 16.98 6.61 34.65
N THR A 495 17.09 7.50 35.63
CA THR A 495 18.27 7.56 36.50
C THR A 495 18.20 6.38 37.46
N ASP A 496 19.07 5.43 37.22
CA ASP A 496 19.36 4.29 38.07
C ASP A 496 20.00 4.81 39.38
N ASP A 497 19.17 5.10 40.41
CA ASP A 497 19.64 5.35 41.77
C ASP A 497 19.74 4.01 42.50
N ALA A 498 20.77 3.24 42.13
CA ALA A 498 21.18 2.07 42.87
C ALA A 498 22.03 2.51 44.07
N SER A 499 21.37 2.59 45.22
CA SER A 499 21.97 2.58 46.55
C SER A 499 23.00 1.46 46.70
N ALA A 500 24.27 1.80 46.95
CA ALA A 500 25.22 0.96 47.67
C ALA A 500 26.42 1.78 48.21
N GLU A 501 26.49 1.84 49.54
CA GLU A 501 27.60 2.18 50.46
C GLU A 501 28.17 3.62 50.53
#